data_AF-A0A2V8MIY5-F1
#
_entry.id   AF-A0A2V8MIY5-F1
#
_cell.length_a   1.000
_cell.length_b   1.000
_cell.length_c   1.000
_cell.angle_alpha   90.00
_cell.angle_beta   90.00
_cell.angle_gamma   90.00
#
_symmetry.space_group_name_H-M   'P 1'
#
loop_
_entity.id
_entity.type
_entity.pdbx_description
1 polymer ?
#
loop_
_entity_poly.entity_id
_entity_poly.type
_entity_poly.pdbx_seq_one_letter_code
_entity_poly.pdbx_strand_id
1 'polypeptide(L)'
;MNFNTYFRLTSYATVAAAALALFIAGGVGTWLAIAFLLVMILAWKLEGTRWQLSERVALIVILASLPLFYLDWRVMGTYLDIAYLEGAIRERGSVEVAVLAHLILFLSGVKLLQRKADRDWFFLYLISFFEVLLSAGLSTSPAFLGTLILYLLCALSTVVAFEMQKARRKVTAKQTQLLVPPDSTLFRKLPMRLWRRRYLETRRLPLVSLGLLVLIVVLALPFFLIAPRTASGALKRGGIGISGFMGFSDNVTLGEIGHLKADDEVFMHVRIDRLGSAPPAGLRWRGVALDEFTGKAWKKSALAARSERKESERGFFQVGTTEDINHLATQTFFLEPVDTPVLFGAPRIVAVQGSLPFVQIDSEAALQTRPHDQERVVYKVYSDITEPPPTVLRSDPLDYPAPAARYLKLPAASDPRVAILAENVVRRAGARNGYDQARAIETYLRDSYAYSLDLKAGGPDPVADFLFNVRSGHCEYFATAMAVMLRTQGIASRVVNGFLPGEYNEAAGAYTVRQSDAHSWVEVYFPQTNSWVTFDPTPPAGRTSRARSGLAGQL
;
A
#
# COMPACT_ATOMS: atom_id res chain seq x y z
N MET A 1 32.13 10.05 -40.27
CA MET A 1 30.87 10.81 -40.10
C MET A 1 31.20 12.28 -39.87
N ASN A 2 30.53 13.22 -40.54
CA ASN A 2 30.71 14.66 -40.30
C ASN A 2 30.15 15.03 -38.91
N PHE A 3 30.77 15.99 -38.20
CA PHE A 3 30.36 16.37 -36.85
C PHE A 3 28.89 16.84 -36.78
N ASN A 4 28.41 17.57 -37.79
CA ASN A 4 27.01 17.99 -37.85
C ASN A 4 26.05 16.79 -37.95
N THR A 5 26.43 15.76 -38.69
CA THR A 5 25.65 14.52 -38.79
C THR A 5 25.67 13.75 -37.48
N TYR A 6 26.80 13.73 -36.76
CA TYR A 6 26.92 13.12 -35.44
C TYR A 6 26.08 13.85 -34.37
N PHE A 7 26.15 15.18 -34.33
CA PHE A 7 25.32 15.99 -33.44
C PHE A 7 23.83 15.76 -33.69
N ARG A 8 23.40 15.73 -34.96
CA ARG A 8 22.02 15.41 -35.31
C ARG A 8 21.64 13.99 -34.88
N LEU A 9 22.45 13.00 -35.24
CA LEU A 9 22.14 11.59 -34.93
C LEU A 9 21.96 11.37 -33.42
N THR A 10 22.89 11.89 -32.60
CA THR A 10 22.82 11.76 -31.15
C THR A 10 21.60 12.49 -30.58
N SER A 11 21.31 13.70 -31.05
CA SER A 11 20.14 14.46 -30.59
C SER A 11 18.82 13.76 -30.89
N TYR A 12 18.64 13.23 -32.10
CA TYR A 12 17.44 12.44 -32.44
C TYR A 12 17.41 11.13 -31.66
N ALA A 13 18.54 10.45 -31.46
CA ALA A 13 18.59 9.23 -30.66
C ALA A 13 18.14 9.46 -29.21
N THR A 14 18.49 10.61 -28.60
CA THR A 14 18.05 10.97 -27.24
C THR A 14 16.53 11.17 -27.17
N VAL A 15 15.95 11.87 -28.14
CA VAL A 15 14.49 12.06 -28.21
C VAL A 15 13.78 10.73 -28.50
N ALA A 16 14.32 9.90 -29.39
CA ALA A 16 13.76 8.57 -29.67
C ALA A 16 13.80 7.65 -28.44
N ALA A 17 14.90 7.65 -27.68
CA ALA A 17 15.03 6.84 -26.47
C ALA A 17 14.05 7.27 -25.38
N ALA A 18 13.78 8.57 -25.25
CA ALA A 18 12.79 9.11 -24.32
C ALA A 18 11.35 8.74 -24.72
N ALA A 19 10.99 8.92 -26.00
CA ALA A 19 9.70 8.49 -26.52
C ALA A 19 9.49 6.96 -26.41
N LEU A 20 10.56 6.18 -26.62
CA LEU A 20 10.53 4.72 -26.42
C LEU A 20 10.31 4.36 -24.94
N ALA A 21 10.94 5.08 -24.01
CA ALA A 21 10.70 4.89 -22.58
C ALA A 21 9.23 5.15 -22.23
N LEU A 22 8.64 6.19 -22.81
CA LEU A 22 7.24 6.56 -22.59
C LEU A 22 6.25 5.55 -23.18
N PHE A 23 6.58 4.99 -24.34
CA PHE A 23 5.81 3.90 -24.96
C PHE A 23 5.88 2.61 -24.13
N ILE A 24 7.09 2.18 -23.73
CA ILE A 24 7.26 0.96 -22.90
C ILE A 24 6.61 1.13 -21.54
N ALA A 25 6.60 2.35 -21.00
CA ALA A 25 5.93 2.64 -19.74
C ALA A 25 4.40 2.66 -19.84
N GLY A 26 3.82 2.48 -21.03
CA GLY A 26 2.36 2.49 -21.23
C GLY A 26 1.74 3.89 -21.23
N GLY A 27 2.55 4.95 -21.28
CA GLY A 27 2.06 6.33 -21.31
C GLY A 27 1.47 6.75 -22.66
N VAL A 28 1.75 6.00 -23.72
CA VAL A 28 1.35 6.34 -25.09
C VAL A 28 0.93 5.08 -25.85
N GLY A 29 -0.20 5.14 -26.57
CA GLY A 29 -0.68 4.05 -27.41
C GLY A 29 0.19 3.77 -28.63
N THR A 30 0.06 2.56 -29.20
CA THR A 30 0.82 2.10 -30.37
C THR A 30 0.70 3.01 -31.59
N TRP A 31 -0.51 3.49 -31.89
CA TRP A 31 -0.76 4.40 -33.01
C TRP A 31 -0.03 5.73 -32.86
N LEU A 32 -0.03 6.31 -31.67
CA LEU A 32 0.62 7.59 -31.41
C LEU A 32 2.16 7.44 -31.42
N ALA A 33 2.69 6.33 -30.92
CA ALA A 33 4.12 6.02 -31.04
C ALA A 33 4.57 5.88 -32.51
N ILE A 34 3.78 5.19 -33.35
CA ILE A 34 4.04 5.08 -34.79
C ILE A 34 3.98 6.45 -35.47
N ALA A 35 2.96 7.26 -35.16
CA ALA A 35 2.84 8.62 -35.69
C ALA A 35 4.04 9.48 -35.31
N PHE A 36 4.50 9.40 -34.06
CA PHE A 36 5.69 10.11 -33.61
C PHE A 36 6.97 9.67 -34.34
N LEU A 37 7.17 8.36 -34.55
CA LEU A 37 8.29 7.86 -35.34
C LEU A 37 8.27 8.38 -36.78
N LEU A 38 7.10 8.45 -37.42
CA LEU A 38 6.96 9.06 -38.74
C LEU A 38 7.31 10.55 -38.72
N VAL A 39 6.90 11.29 -37.68
CA VAL A 39 7.29 12.68 -37.48
C VAL A 39 8.81 12.82 -37.31
N MET A 40 9.46 11.92 -36.58
CA MET A 40 10.92 11.91 -36.45
C MET A 40 11.63 11.71 -37.79
N ILE A 41 11.17 10.74 -38.60
CA ILE A 41 11.72 10.46 -39.93
C ILE A 41 11.52 11.66 -40.86
N LEU A 42 10.34 12.28 -40.82
CA LEU A 42 10.02 13.46 -41.60
C LEU A 42 10.88 14.66 -41.17
N ALA A 43 10.98 14.91 -39.87
CA ALA A 43 11.81 15.98 -39.29
C ALA A 43 13.28 15.84 -39.73
N TRP A 44 13.83 14.63 -39.70
CA TRP A 44 15.17 14.34 -40.17
C TRP A 44 15.36 14.69 -41.65
N LYS A 45 14.41 14.32 -42.52
CA LYS A 45 14.46 14.62 -43.96
C LYS A 45 14.29 16.10 -44.27
N LEU A 46 13.46 16.81 -43.50
CA LEU A 46 13.20 18.24 -43.70
C LEU A 46 14.31 19.13 -43.12
N GLU A 47 15.28 18.58 -42.41
CA GLU A 47 16.24 19.37 -41.65
C GLU A 47 17.23 20.17 -42.53
N GLY A 48 17.12 21.49 -42.48
CA GLY A 48 17.89 22.41 -43.32
C GLY A 48 17.20 22.77 -44.65
N THR A 49 15.97 22.31 -44.87
CA THR A 49 15.15 22.69 -46.02
C THR A 49 14.23 23.88 -45.69
N ARG A 50 13.68 24.51 -46.73
CA ARG A 50 12.69 25.61 -46.59
C ARG A 50 11.33 25.18 -46.00
N TRP A 51 11.10 23.88 -45.89
CA TRP A 51 9.83 23.28 -45.46
C TRP A 51 9.76 23.04 -43.94
N GLN A 52 10.77 23.43 -43.17
CA GLN A 52 10.69 23.42 -41.71
C GLN A 52 9.69 24.48 -41.22
N LEU A 53 8.98 24.16 -40.14
CA LEU A 53 8.04 25.11 -39.54
C LEU A 53 8.79 26.34 -39.05
N SER A 54 8.24 27.52 -39.38
CA SER A 54 8.71 28.77 -38.77
C SER A 54 8.32 28.81 -37.30
N GLU A 55 9.05 29.58 -36.50
CA GLU A 55 8.79 29.71 -35.06
C GLU A 55 7.36 30.20 -34.76
N ARG A 56 6.83 31.11 -35.58
CA ARG A 56 5.45 31.62 -35.46
C ARG A 56 4.43 30.53 -35.72
N VAL A 57 4.62 29.72 -36.75
CA VAL A 57 3.69 28.63 -37.08
C VAL A 57 3.75 27.55 -36.01
N ALA A 58 4.94 27.17 -35.55
CA ALA A 58 5.09 26.22 -34.45
C ALA A 58 4.42 26.70 -33.16
N LEU A 59 4.54 27.99 -32.81
CA LEU A 59 3.87 28.58 -31.65
C LEU A 59 2.34 28.53 -31.79
N ILE A 60 1.81 28.88 -32.97
CA ILE A 60 0.37 28.81 -33.24
C ILE A 60 -0.14 27.37 -33.08
N VAL A 61 0.59 26.38 -33.63
CA VAL A 61 0.23 24.96 -33.51
C VAL A 61 0.22 24.50 -32.04
N ILE A 62 1.20 24.93 -31.24
CA ILE A 62 1.28 24.61 -29.81
C ILE A 62 0.12 25.26 -29.04
N LEU A 63 -0.18 26.54 -29.30
CA LEU A 63 -1.29 27.22 -28.62
C LEU A 63 -2.65 26.64 -29.02
N ALA A 64 -2.82 26.27 -30.29
CA ALA A 64 -4.03 25.63 -30.79
C ALA A 64 -4.23 24.21 -30.26
N SER A 65 -3.17 23.53 -29.79
CA SER A 65 -3.30 22.20 -29.20
C SER A 65 -3.80 22.22 -27.76
N LEU A 66 -3.61 23.32 -27.00
CA LEU A 66 -4.04 23.39 -25.59
C LEU A 66 -5.54 23.13 -25.37
N PRO A 67 -6.47 23.72 -26.15
CA PRO A 67 -7.90 23.39 -26.04
C PRO A 67 -8.21 21.95 -26.45
N LEU A 68 -7.48 21.40 -27.42
CA LEU A 68 -7.65 20.01 -27.86
C LEU A 68 -7.23 19.03 -26.77
N PHE A 69 -6.15 19.30 -26.04
CA PHE A 69 -5.71 18.47 -24.92
C PHE A 69 -6.63 18.59 -23.70
N TYR A 70 -7.24 19.76 -23.46
CA TYR A 70 -8.30 19.91 -22.47
C TYR A 70 -9.53 19.06 -22.84
N LEU A 71 -9.89 19.02 -24.12
CA LEU A 71 -10.97 18.17 -24.61
C LEU A 71 -10.60 16.68 -24.50
N ASP A 72 -9.35 16.31 -24.86
CA ASP A 72 -8.81 14.95 -24.73
C ASP A 72 -8.92 14.46 -23.28
N TRP A 73 -8.52 15.30 -22.30
CA TRP A 73 -8.71 15.03 -20.88
C TRP A 73 -10.18 14.76 -20.52
N ARG A 74 -11.10 15.64 -20.95
CA ARG A 74 -12.53 15.53 -20.62
C ARG A 74 -13.15 14.28 -21.24
N VAL A 75 -12.81 13.97 -22.49
CA VAL A 75 -13.37 12.83 -23.23
C VAL A 75 -12.77 11.51 -22.73
N MET A 76 -11.45 11.43 -22.53
CA MET A 76 -10.82 10.23 -21.95
C MET A 76 -11.31 9.96 -20.53
N GLY A 77 -11.48 11.00 -19.71
CA GLY A 77 -12.09 10.84 -18.38
C GLY A 77 -13.47 10.18 -18.46
N THR A 78 -14.33 10.67 -19.36
CA THR A 78 -15.69 10.15 -19.52
C THR A 78 -15.70 8.72 -20.10
N TYR A 79 -14.83 8.42 -21.07
CA TYR A 79 -14.73 7.09 -21.66
C TYR A 79 -14.19 6.05 -20.67
N LEU A 80 -13.18 6.41 -19.88
CA LEU A 80 -12.65 5.56 -18.82
C LEU A 80 -13.66 5.34 -17.69
N ASP A 81 -14.47 6.37 -17.35
CA ASP A 81 -15.55 6.22 -16.38
C ASP A 81 -16.64 5.23 -16.89
N ILE A 82 -17.02 5.30 -18.17
CA ILE A 82 -17.97 4.35 -18.79
C ILE A 82 -17.38 2.93 -18.86
N ALA A 83 -16.15 2.78 -19.34
CA ALA A 83 -15.51 1.49 -19.49
C ALA A 83 -15.16 0.82 -18.13
N TYR A 84 -14.97 1.61 -17.08
CA TYR A 84 -14.88 1.13 -15.69
C TYR A 84 -16.26 0.69 -15.16
N LEU A 85 -17.32 1.46 -15.42
CA LEU A 85 -18.70 1.10 -15.05
C LEU A 85 -19.20 -0.15 -15.78
N GLU A 86 -18.76 -0.39 -17.01
CA GLU A 86 -19.08 -1.58 -17.81
C GLU A 86 -18.15 -2.78 -17.52
N GLY A 87 -17.17 -2.63 -16.62
CA GLY A 87 -16.24 -3.70 -16.23
C GLY A 87 -15.21 -4.09 -17.31
N ALA A 88 -15.10 -3.30 -18.38
CA ALA A 88 -14.12 -3.51 -19.45
C ALA A 88 -12.68 -3.20 -19.01
N ILE A 89 -12.51 -2.40 -17.95
CA ILE A 89 -11.22 -2.02 -17.39
C ILE A 89 -11.27 -2.16 -15.88
N ARG A 90 -10.32 -2.91 -15.31
CA ARG A 90 -10.30 -3.30 -13.89
C ARG A 90 -9.67 -2.23 -12.97
N GLU A 91 -8.93 -1.28 -13.54
CA GLU A 91 -8.21 -0.21 -12.85
C GLU A 91 -8.45 1.13 -13.53
N ARG A 92 -8.67 2.19 -12.73
CA ARG A 92 -8.72 3.57 -13.20
C ARG A 92 -7.30 4.12 -13.29
N GLY A 93 -6.65 3.98 -14.45
CA GLY A 93 -5.38 4.68 -14.69
C GLY A 93 -5.53 6.18 -14.48
N SER A 94 -4.49 6.87 -14.01
CA SER A 94 -4.50 8.33 -13.85
C SER A 94 -4.57 9.00 -15.23
N VAL A 95 -5.80 9.31 -15.67
CA VAL A 95 -6.11 9.99 -16.95
C VAL A 95 -5.19 11.19 -17.18
N GLU A 96 -4.89 11.91 -16.10
CA GLU A 96 -4.04 13.09 -16.06
C GLU A 96 -2.63 12.83 -16.62
N VAL A 97 -2.04 11.69 -16.27
CA VAL A 97 -0.66 11.33 -16.62
C VAL A 97 -0.59 10.89 -18.08
N ALA A 98 -1.61 10.18 -18.58
CA ALA A 98 -1.70 9.78 -19.99
C ALA A 98 -1.90 10.98 -20.92
N VAL A 99 -2.77 11.93 -20.55
CA VAL A 99 -2.97 13.17 -21.32
C VAL A 99 -1.68 14.00 -21.33
N LEU A 100 -0.98 14.08 -20.20
CA LEU A 100 0.32 14.76 -20.12
C LEU A 100 1.37 14.09 -21.02
N ALA A 101 1.38 12.75 -21.08
CA ALA A 101 2.25 12.00 -21.98
C ALA A 101 1.98 12.32 -23.46
N HIS A 102 0.70 12.37 -23.86
CA HIS A 102 0.30 12.76 -25.21
C HIS A 102 0.73 14.21 -25.54
N LEU A 103 0.55 15.14 -24.59
CA LEU A 103 0.93 16.54 -24.76
C LEU A 103 2.45 16.70 -24.93
N ILE A 104 3.23 16.09 -24.05
CA ILE A 104 4.69 16.21 -24.08
C ILE A 104 5.24 15.59 -25.38
N LEU A 105 4.73 14.44 -25.79
CA LEU A 105 5.13 13.79 -27.05
C LEU A 105 4.75 14.64 -28.28
N PHE A 106 3.58 15.30 -28.25
CA PHE A 106 3.16 16.23 -29.29
C PHE A 106 4.09 17.46 -29.36
N LEU A 107 4.41 18.07 -28.21
CA LEU A 107 5.34 19.20 -28.13
C LEU A 107 6.72 18.83 -28.69
N SER A 108 7.20 17.63 -28.36
CA SER A 108 8.42 17.04 -28.89
C SER A 108 8.38 16.96 -30.43
N GLY A 109 7.28 16.47 -30.99
CA GLY A 109 7.07 16.36 -32.44
C GLY A 109 7.03 17.71 -33.15
N VAL A 110 6.31 18.69 -32.62
CA VAL A 110 6.25 20.06 -33.19
C VAL A 110 7.63 20.71 -33.13
N LYS A 111 8.35 20.58 -32.01
CA LYS A 111 9.72 21.10 -31.87
C LYS A 111 10.70 20.41 -32.80
N LEU A 112 10.51 19.13 -33.12
CA LEU A 112 11.28 18.41 -34.14
C LEU A 112 11.01 18.91 -35.58
N LEU A 113 9.83 19.43 -35.88
CA LEU A 113 9.52 19.99 -37.20
C LEU A 113 9.90 21.49 -37.34
N GLN A 114 10.08 22.19 -36.22
CA GLN A 114 10.50 23.60 -36.20
C GLN A 114 11.96 23.76 -36.67
N ARG A 115 12.24 24.88 -37.34
CA ARG A 115 13.63 25.35 -37.58
C ARG A 115 14.30 25.61 -36.23
N LYS A 116 15.44 24.96 -35.99
CA LYS A 116 16.08 24.88 -34.66
C LYS A 116 17.20 25.89 -34.51
N ALA A 117 17.09 26.75 -33.52
CA ALA A 117 18.23 27.46 -32.94
C ALA A 117 18.83 26.63 -31.78
N ASP A 118 19.95 27.10 -31.20
CA ASP A 118 20.61 26.38 -30.10
C ASP A 118 19.70 26.27 -28.85
N ARG A 119 18.82 27.25 -28.64
CA ARG A 119 17.78 27.21 -27.60
C ARG A 119 16.75 26.10 -27.84
N ASP A 120 16.38 25.83 -29.09
CA ASP A 120 15.35 24.83 -29.42
C ASP A 120 15.86 23.41 -29.20
N TRP A 121 17.17 23.19 -29.42
CA TRP A 121 17.82 21.93 -29.03
C TRP A 121 17.80 21.71 -27.52
N PHE A 122 18.08 22.75 -26.73
CA PHE A 122 17.95 22.67 -25.27
C PHE A 122 16.52 22.33 -24.84
N PHE A 123 15.51 22.97 -25.43
CA PHE A 123 14.11 22.65 -25.15
C PHE A 123 13.75 21.21 -25.52
N LEU A 124 14.25 20.68 -26.64
CA LEU A 124 14.04 19.27 -27.00
C LEU A 124 14.65 18.29 -25.98
N TYR A 125 15.82 18.60 -25.42
CA TYR A 125 16.43 17.77 -24.38
C TYR A 125 15.71 17.90 -23.04
N LEU A 126 15.15 19.08 -22.74
CA LEU A 126 14.32 19.27 -21.57
C LEU A 126 13.01 18.48 -21.68
N ILE A 127 12.36 18.53 -22.84
CA ILE A 127 11.15 17.74 -23.14
C ILE A 127 11.44 16.25 -23.03
N SER A 128 12.54 15.75 -23.61
CA SER A 128 12.92 14.33 -23.54
C SER A 128 13.25 13.88 -22.11
N PHE A 129 13.81 14.77 -21.28
CA PHE A 129 13.98 14.50 -19.85
C PHE A 129 12.63 14.33 -19.14
N PHE A 130 11.65 15.21 -19.43
CA PHE A 130 10.30 15.09 -18.86
C PHE A 130 9.55 13.85 -19.36
N GLU A 131 9.74 13.43 -20.62
CA GLU A 131 9.21 12.16 -21.14
C GLU A 131 9.73 10.98 -20.31
N VAL A 132 11.03 10.92 -20.01
CA VAL A 132 11.62 9.85 -19.20
C VAL A 132 11.20 9.95 -17.73
N LEU A 133 11.09 11.16 -17.18
CA LEU A 133 10.60 11.37 -15.82
C LEU A 133 9.15 10.88 -15.67
N LEU A 134 8.31 11.19 -16.66
CA LEU A 134 6.92 10.72 -16.71
C LEU A 134 6.87 9.19 -16.84
N SER A 135 7.74 8.62 -17.69
CA SER A 135 7.88 7.17 -17.86
C SER A 135 8.26 6.47 -16.55
N ALA A 136 9.15 7.06 -15.75
CA ALA A 136 9.56 6.54 -14.45
C ALA A 136 8.40 6.53 -13.43
N GLY A 137 7.46 7.47 -13.55
CA GLY A 137 6.24 7.49 -12.75
C GLY A 137 5.19 6.47 -13.19
N LEU A 138 5.25 6.01 -14.45
CA LEU A 138 4.27 5.11 -15.06
C LEU A 138 4.65 3.62 -15.00
N SER A 139 5.94 3.27 -14.98
CA SER A 139 6.37 1.88 -15.05
C SER A 139 7.59 1.55 -14.21
N THR A 140 7.54 0.39 -13.54
CA THR A 140 8.67 -0.24 -12.84
C THR A 140 9.22 -1.47 -13.54
N SER A 141 8.80 -1.70 -14.79
CA SER A 141 9.20 -2.88 -15.53
C SER A 141 10.72 -2.94 -15.76
N PRO A 142 11.34 -4.14 -15.80
CA PRO A 142 12.74 -4.29 -16.20
C PRO A 142 13.02 -3.74 -17.60
N ALA A 143 12.01 -3.72 -18.49
CA ALA A 143 12.10 -3.13 -19.81
C ALA A 143 12.32 -1.61 -19.77
N PHE A 144 11.68 -0.90 -18.81
CA PHE A 144 11.93 0.52 -18.58
C PHE A 144 13.37 0.80 -18.13
N LEU A 145 13.97 -0.07 -17.31
CA LEU A 145 15.39 0.08 -16.94
C LEU A 145 16.30 0.06 -18.18
N GLY A 146 16.00 -0.82 -19.14
CA GLY A 146 16.72 -0.89 -20.42
C GLY A 146 16.61 0.41 -21.23
N THR A 147 15.42 1.00 -21.34
CA THR A 147 15.22 2.26 -22.06
C THR A 147 15.80 3.46 -21.33
N LEU A 148 15.79 3.47 -19.99
CA LEU A 148 16.46 4.49 -19.18
C LEU A 148 17.97 4.47 -19.42
N ILE A 149 18.61 3.29 -19.42
CA ILE A 149 20.04 3.15 -19.72
C ILE A 149 20.33 3.63 -21.14
N LEU A 150 19.50 3.25 -22.11
CA LEU A 150 19.61 3.72 -23.49
C LEU A 150 19.48 5.24 -23.61
N TYR A 151 18.53 5.84 -22.89
CA TYR A 151 18.36 7.29 -22.85
C TYR A 151 19.59 7.97 -22.26
N LEU A 152 20.13 7.49 -21.14
CA LEU A 152 21.32 8.06 -20.51
C LEU A 152 22.55 8.00 -21.44
N LEU A 153 22.71 6.89 -22.18
CA LEU A 153 23.74 6.73 -23.22
C LEU A 153 23.62 7.83 -24.29
N CYS A 154 22.41 8.01 -24.83
CA CYS A 154 22.16 8.98 -25.88
C CYS A 154 22.31 10.41 -25.35
N ALA A 155 21.72 10.72 -24.20
CA ALA A 155 21.71 12.05 -23.58
C ALA A 155 23.13 12.53 -23.27
N LEU A 156 23.98 11.67 -22.69
CA LEU A 156 25.37 12.01 -22.42
C LEU A 156 26.14 12.34 -23.72
N SER A 157 25.98 11.49 -24.73
CA SER A 157 26.57 11.69 -26.06
C SER A 157 26.11 13.02 -26.69
N THR A 158 24.82 13.34 -26.56
CA THR A 158 24.22 14.58 -27.03
C THR A 158 24.72 15.81 -26.31
N VAL A 159 24.84 15.78 -24.97
CA VAL A 159 25.36 16.92 -24.19
C VAL A 159 26.79 17.24 -24.58
N VAL A 160 27.64 16.21 -24.72
CA VAL A 160 29.02 16.39 -25.20
C VAL A 160 29.03 17.00 -26.60
N ALA A 161 28.22 16.48 -27.53
CA ALA A 161 28.11 17.03 -28.88
C ALA A 161 27.59 18.47 -28.89
N PHE A 162 26.65 18.82 -28.00
CA PHE A 162 26.07 20.15 -27.86
C PHE A 162 27.09 21.17 -27.35
N GLU A 163 27.85 20.84 -26.30
CA GLU A 163 28.90 21.73 -25.78
C GLU A 163 30.04 21.91 -26.79
N MET A 164 30.40 20.87 -27.53
CA MET A 164 31.35 20.99 -28.66
C MET A 164 30.83 21.91 -29.77
N GLN A 165 29.55 21.82 -30.12
CA GLN A 165 28.93 22.70 -31.12
C GLN A 165 28.93 24.15 -30.66
N LYS A 166 28.57 24.40 -29.40
CA LYS A 166 28.56 25.71 -28.75
C LYS A 166 29.97 26.31 -28.70
N ALA A 167 30.98 25.52 -28.35
CA ALA A 167 32.38 25.93 -28.35
C ALA A 167 32.88 26.27 -29.77
N ARG A 168 32.55 25.44 -30.77
CA ARG A 168 32.94 25.68 -32.18
C ARG A 168 32.40 27.01 -32.71
N ARG A 169 31.14 27.33 -32.42
CA ARG A 169 30.51 28.60 -32.85
C ARG A 169 31.12 29.83 -32.17
N LYS A 170 31.48 29.74 -30.88
CA LYS A 170 32.21 30.82 -30.18
C LYS A 170 33.57 31.10 -30.81
N VAL A 171 34.29 30.06 -31.24
CA VAL A 171 35.58 30.22 -31.93
C VAL A 171 35.41 30.87 -33.30
N THR A 172 34.43 30.43 -34.10
CA THR A 172 34.15 31.03 -35.41
C THR A 172 33.73 32.50 -35.30
N ALA A 173 32.91 32.85 -34.31
CA ALA A 173 32.48 34.23 -34.07
C ALA A 173 33.64 35.17 -33.67
N LYS A 174 34.63 34.66 -32.90
CA LYS A 174 35.87 35.41 -32.58
C LYS A 174 36.79 35.55 -33.80
N GLN A 175 36.82 34.56 -34.70
CA GLN A 175 37.60 34.64 -35.94
C GLN A 175 37.03 35.66 -36.94
N THR A 176 35.70 35.86 -36.98
CA THR A 176 35.07 36.86 -37.86
C THR A 176 35.11 38.30 -37.33
N GLN A 177 35.46 38.52 -36.06
CA GLN A 177 35.69 39.86 -35.49
C GLN A 177 37.10 40.42 -35.75
N LEU A 178 38.03 39.59 -36.25
CA LEU A 178 39.33 40.07 -36.70
C LEU A 178 39.19 40.67 -38.12
N LEU A 179 39.13 41.99 -38.20
CA LEU A 179 39.18 42.82 -39.42
C LEU A 179 40.56 42.78 -40.12
N VAL A 180 41.15 41.60 -40.28
CA VAL A 180 42.45 41.46 -40.96
C VAL A 180 42.29 40.57 -42.18
N PRO A 181 42.58 41.06 -43.41
CA PRO A 181 42.53 40.26 -44.61
C PRO A 181 43.50 39.05 -44.51
N PRO A 182 43.20 37.92 -45.18
CA PRO A 182 43.96 36.68 -45.06
C PRO A 182 45.42 36.79 -45.52
N ASP A 183 45.77 37.86 -46.23
CA ASP A 183 47.07 38.06 -46.89
C ASP A 183 48.10 38.83 -46.06
N SER A 184 47.84 39.05 -44.77
CA SER A 184 48.88 39.59 -43.89
C SER A 184 49.99 38.56 -43.67
N THR A 185 51.24 38.97 -43.90
CA THR A 185 52.48 38.15 -43.79
C THR A 185 52.69 37.51 -42.41
N LEU A 186 51.90 37.90 -41.41
CA LEU A 186 51.80 37.31 -40.07
C LEU A 186 51.26 35.86 -40.07
N PHE A 187 50.32 35.51 -40.94
CA PHE A 187 49.74 34.16 -40.97
C PHE A 187 50.63 33.11 -41.64
N ARG A 188 51.60 33.51 -42.47
CA ARG A 188 52.50 32.59 -43.18
C ARG A 188 53.57 31.95 -42.28
N LYS A 189 53.79 32.48 -41.07
CA LYS A 189 54.79 31.97 -40.11
C LYS A 189 54.23 31.14 -38.95
N LEU A 190 52.91 30.93 -38.88
CA LEU A 190 52.32 30.05 -37.87
C LEU A 190 52.39 28.59 -38.36
N PRO A 191 53.04 27.68 -37.61
CA PRO A 191 53.24 26.30 -38.07
C PRO A 191 51.88 25.58 -38.17
N MET A 192 51.45 25.26 -39.40
CA MET A 192 50.27 24.44 -39.71
C MET A 192 50.23 23.07 -38.98
N ARG A 193 51.36 22.63 -38.39
CA ARG A 193 51.45 21.43 -37.55
C ARG A 193 50.53 21.46 -36.31
N LEU A 194 50.17 22.63 -35.79
CA LEU A 194 49.28 22.72 -34.62
C LEU A 194 47.79 22.48 -34.95
N TRP A 195 47.37 22.64 -36.21
CA TRP A 195 45.98 22.44 -36.61
C TRP A 195 45.66 20.99 -37.02
N ARG A 196 46.65 20.22 -37.47
CA ARG A 196 46.44 18.82 -37.92
C ARG A 196 46.19 17.83 -36.76
N ARG A 197 46.52 18.19 -35.51
CA ARG A 197 46.26 17.35 -34.32
C ARG A 197 44.82 17.37 -33.82
N ARG A 198 44.01 18.38 -34.17
CA ARG A 198 42.61 18.52 -33.69
C ARG A 198 41.58 17.66 -34.43
N TYR A 199 41.95 17.00 -35.54
CA TYR A 199 41.03 16.17 -36.32
C TYR A 199 40.98 14.70 -35.86
N LEU A 200 41.84 14.30 -34.92
CA LEU A 200 41.94 12.92 -34.41
C LEU A 200 41.13 12.68 -33.13
N GLU A 201 40.67 13.72 -32.43
CA GLU A 201 39.91 13.59 -31.18
C GLU A 201 38.45 13.20 -31.38
N THR A 202 37.85 13.53 -32.54
CA THR A 202 36.43 13.21 -32.82
C THR A 202 36.14 11.71 -32.94
N ARG A 203 37.15 10.88 -33.26
CA ARG A 203 37.01 9.41 -33.29
C ARG A 203 36.98 8.76 -31.90
N ARG A 204 37.51 9.43 -30.86
CA ARG A 204 37.57 8.89 -29.48
C ARG A 204 36.43 9.33 -28.59
N LEU A 205 35.64 10.34 -29.00
CA LEU A 205 34.45 10.81 -28.28
C LEU A 205 33.46 9.69 -27.89
N PRO A 206 33.05 8.76 -28.77
CA PRO A 206 32.14 7.68 -28.37
C PRO A 206 32.75 6.75 -27.31
N LEU A 207 34.07 6.54 -27.34
CA LEU A 207 34.79 5.74 -26.33
C LEU A 207 34.87 6.45 -24.98
N VAL A 208 35.07 7.78 -24.97
CA VAL A 208 35.07 8.59 -23.75
C VAL A 208 33.67 8.62 -23.13
N SER A 209 32.62 8.80 -23.94
CA SER A 209 31.23 8.75 -23.46
C SER A 209 30.85 7.37 -22.92
N LEU A 210 31.31 6.29 -23.56
CA LEU A 210 31.11 4.92 -23.08
C LEU A 210 31.84 4.68 -21.74
N GLY A 211 33.07 5.19 -21.59
CA GLY A 211 33.83 5.09 -20.34
C GLY A 211 33.19 5.86 -19.18
N LEU A 212 32.70 7.08 -19.43
CA LEU A 212 31.96 7.88 -18.45
C LEU A 212 30.64 7.21 -18.03
N LEU A 213 29.98 6.51 -18.95
CA LEU A 213 28.78 5.74 -18.64
C LEU A 213 29.06 4.56 -17.72
N VAL A 214 30.07 3.74 -18.04
CA VAL A 214 30.43 2.61 -17.17
C VAL A 214 30.73 3.11 -15.76
N LEU A 215 31.42 4.25 -15.65
CA LEU A 215 31.70 4.88 -14.37
C LEU A 215 30.41 5.34 -13.64
N ILE A 216 29.49 6.02 -14.33
CA ILE A 216 28.21 6.46 -13.75
C ILE A 216 27.36 5.27 -13.30
N VAL A 217 27.30 4.19 -14.09
CA VAL A 217 26.54 2.97 -13.74
C VAL A 217 27.17 2.26 -12.55
N VAL A 218 28.50 2.09 -12.54
CA VAL A 218 29.23 1.46 -11.42
C VAL A 218 29.09 2.27 -10.14
N LEU A 219 29.08 3.60 -10.22
CA LEU A 219 28.87 4.47 -9.06
C LEU A 219 27.41 4.52 -8.63
N ALA A 220 26.46 4.56 -9.56
CA ALA A 220 25.03 4.68 -9.26
C ALA A 220 24.40 3.36 -8.80
N LEU A 221 24.90 2.19 -9.24
CA LEU A 221 24.31 0.89 -8.91
C LEU A 221 24.35 0.59 -7.40
N PRO A 222 25.46 0.82 -6.66
CA PRO A 222 25.47 0.71 -5.21
C PRO A 222 24.49 1.69 -4.56
N PHE A 223 24.46 2.97 -4.96
CA PHE A 223 23.49 3.93 -4.42
C PHE A 223 22.04 3.55 -4.74
N PHE A 224 21.78 2.97 -5.90
CA PHE A 224 20.46 2.49 -6.31
C PHE A 224 20.00 1.26 -5.52
N LEU A 225 20.94 0.40 -5.10
CA LEU A 225 20.68 -0.78 -4.29
C LEU A 225 20.66 -0.48 -2.77
N ILE A 226 21.44 0.50 -2.32
CA ILE A 226 21.62 0.85 -0.90
C ILE A 226 20.69 1.98 -0.46
N ALA A 227 20.35 2.93 -1.35
CA ALA A 227 19.43 4.00 -0.98
C ALA A 227 18.08 3.40 -0.61
N PRO A 228 17.54 3.69 0.59
CA PRO A 228 16.19 3.29 0.95
C PRO A 228 15.26 3.97 -0.03
N ARG A 229 14.73 3.20 -0.98
CA ARG A 229 13.71 3.71 -1.90
C ARG A 229 12.44 3.87 -1.09
N THR A 230 12.31 4.99 -0.39
CA THR A 230 11.09 5.45 0.26
C THR A 230 9.94 5.65 -0.74
N ALA A 231 10.21 5.51 -2.04
CA ALA A 231 9.21 5.27 -3.08
C ALA A 231 8.47 3.93 -2.94
N SER A 232 8.88 2.98 -2.09
CA SER A 232 8.02 1.85 -1.70
C SER A 232 6.80 2.29 -0.88
N GLY A 233 6.86 3.46 -0.22
CA GLY A 233 5.70 4.08 0.44
C GLY A 233 4.81 4.90 -0.52
N ALA A 234 5.37 5.42 -1.61
CA ALA A 234 4.61 6.18 -2.62
C ALA A 234 4.06 5.29 -3.75
N LEU A 235 4.68 4.14 -4.01
CA LEU A 235 4.28 3.17 -5.03
C LEU A 235 3.31 2.10 -4.47
N LYS A 236 3.11 2.02 -3.15
CA LYS A 236 1.93 1.38 -2.54
C LYS A 236 0.67 2.25 -2.54
N ARG A 237 0.68 3.43 -3.18
CA ARG A 237 -0.55 4.21 -3.47
C ARG A 237 -1.37 3.66 -4.64
N GLY A 238 -0.80 2.76 -5.45
CA GLY A 238 -1.53 1.94 -6.42
C GLY A 238 -1.79 0.58 -5.80
N GLY A 239 -2.91 0.45 -5.09
CA GLY A 239 -3.27 -0.72 -4.30
C GLY A 239 -3.31 -2.01 -5.11
N ILE A 240 -2.35 -2.90 -4.87
CA ILE A 240 -2.70 -4.31 -4.73
C ILE A 240 -3.17 -4.40 -3.28
N GLY A 241 -4.49 -4.31 -3.08
CA GLY A 241 -5.07 -4.51 -1.76
C GLY A 241 -4.69 -5.89 -1.22
N ILE A 242 -4.65 -6.01 0.10
CA ILE A 242 -4.49 -7.31 0.76
C ILE A 242 -5.74 -8.14 0.41
N SER A 243 -5.60 -9.04 -0.56
CA SER A 243 -6.68 -9.91 -1.04
C SER A 243 -6.70 -11.23 -0.29
N GLY A 244 -7.88 -11.74 0.07
CA GLY A 244 -8.02 -13.03 0.75
C GLY A 244 -7.89 -12.96 2.28
N PHE A 245 -8.28 -11.82 2.88
CA PHE A 245 -8.27 -11.62 4.32
C PHE A 245 -9.37 -12.45 5.02
N MET A 246 -9.12 -13.75 5.19
CA MET A 246 -10.02 -14.74 5.80
C MET A 246 -9.93 -14.68 7.33
N GLY A 247 -11.06 -14.53 8.03
CA GLY A 247 -11.13 -14.42 9.50
C GLY A 247 -11.97 -13.25 10.03
N PHE A 248 -12.39 -12.33 9.15
CA PHE A 248 -13.21 -11.16 9.47
C PHE A 248 -14.55 -11.14 8.70
N SER A 249 -15.00 -12.33 8.32
CA SER A 249 -16.30 -12.61 7.69
C SER A 249 -17.35 -13.04 8.72
N ASP A 250 -18.61 -13.13 8.29
CA ASP A 250 -19.70 -13.63 9.12
C ASP A 250 -19.64 -15.15 9.35
N ASN A 251 -18.70 -15.85 8.72
CA ASN A 251 -18.41 -17.27 8.90
C ASN A 251 -16.91 -17.50 8.81
N VAL A 252 -16.33 -18.18 9.79
CA VAL A 252 -14.88 -18.46 9.91
C VAL A 252 -14.69 -19.92 10.28
N THR A 253 -13.97 -20.67 9.44
CA THR A 253 -13.63 -22.07 9.71
C THR A 253 -12.40 -22.14 10.61
N LEU A 254 -12.40 -23.05 11.58
CA LEU A 254 -11.24 -23.29 12.42
C LEU A 254 -9.99 -23.61 11.58
N GLY A 255 -8.93 -22.85 11.78
CA GLY A 255 -7.64 -23.01 11.10
C GLY A 255 -7.34 -21.93 10.06
N GLU A 256 -8.33 -21.14 9.63
CA GLU A 256 -8.14 -20.13 8.58
C GLU A 256 -7.25 -18.96 9.03
N ILE A 257 -7.38 -18.47 10.27
CA ILE A 257 -6.55 -17.36 10.79
C ILE A 257 -5.08 -17.78 10.99
N GLY A 258 -4.81 -19.08 11.12
CA GLY A 258 -3.45 -19.61 11.22
C GLY A 258 -2.55 -19.18 10.04
N HIS A 259 -3.13 -18.96 8.86
CA HIS A 259 -2.41 -18.46 7.69
C HIS A 259 -2.03 -16.99 7.80
N LEU A 260 -2.90 -16.14 8.36
CA LEU A 260 -2.61 -14.71 8.58
C LEU A 260 -1.46 -14.51 9.58
N LYS A 261 -1.35 -15.41 10.56
CA LYS A 261 -0.24 -15.42 11.54
C LYS A 261 1.15 -15.57 10.92
N ALA A 262 1.24 -16.15 9.72
CA ALA A 262 2.49 -16.36 9.02
C ALA A 262 2.95 -15.13 8.21
N ASP A 263 2.06 -14.17 7.95
CA ASP A 263 2.33 -12.99 7.13
C ASP A 263 2.77 -11.78 7.99
N ASP A 264 3.82 -11.09 7.55
CA ASP A 264 4.43 -9.94 8.24
C ASP A 264 4.05 -8.59 7.60
N GLU A 265 3.12 -8.60 6.64
CA GLU A 265 2.61 -7.38 6.04
C GLU A 265 1.91 -6.47 7.05
N VAL A 266 2.17 -5.17 6.94
CA VAL A 266 1.49 -4.14 7.73
C VAL A 266 0.03 -4.09 7.32
N PHE A 267 -0.85 -4.19 8.30
CA PHE A 267 -2.30 -4.11 8.11
C PHE A 267 -2.84 -2.72 8.46
N MET A 268 -2.37 -2.15 9.57
CA MET A 268 -2.76 -0.81 9.99
C MET A 268 -1.74 -0.17 10.92
N HIS A 269 -1.77 1.16 10.97
CA HIS A 269 -1.15 1.91 12.06
C HIS A 269 -2.22 2.48 12.99
N VAL A 270 -1.97 2.47 14.30
CA VAL A 270 -2.91 2.97 15.29
C VAL A 270 -2.23 3.98 16.19
N ARG A 271 -2.75 5.22 16.22
CA ARG A 271 -2.30 6.27 17.14
C ARG A 271 -3.30 6.45 18.26
N ILE A 272 -2.82 6.57 19.50
CA ILE A 272 -3.69 6.81 20.67
C ILE A 272 -3.40 8.22 21.20
N ASP A 273 -4.39 9.12 21.16
CA ASP A 273 -4.18 10.56 21.42
C ASP A 273 -3.96 10.90 22.93
N ARG A 274 -4.06 9.94 23.87
CA ARG A 274 -4.00 10.17 25.33
C ARG A 274 -3.18 9.19 26.18
N LEU A 275 -2.35 8.31 25.60
CA LEU A 275 -1.43 7.48 26.40
C LEU A 275 0.03 7.88 26.15
N GLY A 276 0.62 8.55 27.16
CA GLY A 276 1.99 9.05 27.13
C GLY A 276 3.09 7.99 27.30
N SER A 277 2.76 6.72 27.49
CA SER A 277 3.74 5.63 27.58
C SER A 277 3.03 4.29 27.78
N ALA A 278 3.14 3.39 26.80
CA ALA A 278 2.54 2.05 26.72
C ALA A 278 1.00 2.00 26.58
N PRO A 279 0.41 1.01 25.87
CA PRO A 279 -1.04 0.86 25.78
C PRO A 279 -1.59 0.38 27.14
N PRO A 280 -2.87 0.62 27.47
CA PRO A 280 -3.47 -0.01 28.64
C PRO A 280 -3.26 -1.53 28.54
N ALA A 281 -2.90 -2.17 29.66
CA ALA A 281 -2.66 -3.60 29.67
C ALA A 281 -3.89 -4.35 29.13
N GLY A 282 -3.69 -5.23 28.15
CA GLY A 282 -4.76 -6.01 27.54
C GLY A 282 -5.56 -5.32 26.42
N LEU A 283 -5.11 -4.15 25.94
CA LEU A 283 -5.69 -3.52 24.75
C LEU A 283 -5.70 -4.50 23.56
N ARG A 284 -6.78 -4.49 22.78
CA ARG A 284 -6.95 -5.29 21.56
C ARG A 284 -7.75 -4.48 20.56
N TRP A 285 -7.48 -4.72 19.27
CA TRP A 285 -8.25 -4.12 18.18
C TRP A 285 -9.34 -5.08 17.76
N ARG A 286 -10.53 -4.88 18.30
CA ARG A 286 -11.70 -5.70 18.03
C ARG A 286 -12.19 -5.47 16.60
N GLY A 287 -12.40 -6.56 15.86
CA GLY A 287 -13.01 -6.53 14.52
C GLY A 287 -14.43 -7.09 14.54
N VAL A 288 -14.56 -8.42 14.50
CA VAL A 288 -15.86 -9.13 14.46
C VAL A 288 -16.03 -10.06 15.64
N ALA A 289 -17.27 -10.30 16.04
CA ALA A 289 -17.62 -11.35 17.00
C ALA A 289 -18.64 -12.32 16.41
N LEU A 290 -18.51 -13.59 16.81
CA LEU A 290 -19.25 -14.72 16.28
C LEU A 290 -19.88 -15.49 17.44
N ASP A 291 -21.19 -15.72 17.35
CA ASP A 291 -22.00 -16.27 18.44
C ASP A 291 -22.42 -17.73 18.22
N GLU A 292 -22.45 -18.23 17.00
CA GLU A 292 -22.88 -19.60 16.71
C GLU A 292 -21.70 -20.51 16.34
N PHE A 293 -21.46 -21.53 17.17
CA PHE A 293 -20.50 -22.59 16.87
C PHE A 293 -21.21 -23.76 16.18
N THR A 294 -20.69 -24.17 15.02
CA THR A 294 -21.26 -25.25 14.19
C THR A 294 -20.57 -26.59 14.38
N GLY A 295 -19.53 -26.67 15.22
CA GLY A 295 -18.69 -27.85 15.43
C GLY A 295 -17.33 -27.74 14.75
N LYS A 296 -17.25 -27.02 13.61
CA LYS A 296 -16.00 -26.78 12.87
C LYS A 296 -15.74 -25.31 12.52
N ALA A 297 -16.79 -24.50 12.55
CA ALA A 297 -16.73 -23.09 12.20
C ALA A 297 -17.57 -22.26 13.16
N TRP A 298 -17.20 -20.98 13.26
CA TRP A 298 -17.97 -19.95 13.95
C TRP A 298 -18.66 -19.08 12.92
N LYS A 299 -19.93 -18.77 13.15
CA LYS A 299 -20.69 -17.85 12.30
C LYS A 299 -21.56 -16.91 13.12
N LYS A 300 -22.00 -15.82 12.50
CA LYS A 300 -23.05 -14.96 13.06
C LYS A 300 -24.42 -15.61 12.88
N SER A 301 -25.17 -15.71 13.96
CA SER A 301 -26.59 -16.07 13.89
C SER A 301 -27.41 -14.99 13.19
N ALA A 302 -28.62 -15.33 12.76
CA ALA A 302 -29.53 -14.36 12.12
C ALA A 302 -29.89 -13.17 13.03
N LEU A 303 -29.78 -13.31 14.36
CA LEU A 303 -29.93 -12.20 15.29
C LEU A 303 -28.66 -11.35 15.36
N ALA A 304 -27.50 -11.98 15.46
CA ALA A 304 -26.20 -11.31 15.47
C ALA A 304 -25.94 -10.49 14.20
N ALA A 305 -26.32 -11.03 13.03
CA ALA A 305 -26.14 -10.39 11.73
C ALA A 305 -27.08 -9.20 11.46
N ARG A 306 -28.06 -8.93 12.34
CA ARG A 306 -28.90 -7.73 12.21
C ARG A 306 -28.04 -6.50 12.41
N SER A 307 -28.03 -5.63 11.41
CA SER A 307 -27.26 -4.39 11.43
C SER A 307 -28.13 -3.16 11.25
N GLU A 308 -27.68 -2.05 11.84
CA GLU A 308 -28.22 -0.72 11.65
C GLU A 308 -27.22 0.10 10.84
N ARG A 309 -27.66 0.68 9.72
CA ARG A 309 -26.85 1.58 8.90
C ARG A 309 -27.00 3.01 9.40
N LYS A 310 -25.87 3.63 9.73
CA LYS A 310 -25.77 5.03 10.12
C LYS A 310 -25.09 5.84 9.03
N GLU A 311 -25.67 6.97 8.70
CA GLU A 311 -25.17 7.93 7.73
C GLU A 311 -24.95 9.28 8.41
N SER A 312 -23.94 10.03 7.97
CA SER A 312 -23.63 11.33 8.55
C SER A 312 -23.03 12.26 7.51
N GLU A 313 -23.63 13.44 7.33
CA GLU A 313 -23.11 14.50 6.46
C GLU A 313 -21.78 15.07 6.94
N ARG A 314 -21.49 15.01 8.25
CA ARG A 314 -20.27 15.56 8.87
C ARG A 314 -19.19 14.50 9.15
N GLY A 315 -19.41 13.25 8.68
CA GLY A 315 -18.51 12.13 8.95
C GLY A 315 -18.37 11.75 10.44
N PHE A 316 -19.38 11.99 11.28
CA PHE A 316 -19.41 11.57 12.69
C PHE A 316 -20.58 10.61 12.93
N PHE A 317 -20.26 9.39 13.35
CA PHE A 317 -21.20 8.28 13.50
C PHE A 317 -21.25 7.88 14.97
N GLN A 318 -22.34 8.22 15.66
CA GLN A 318 -22.57 7.75 17.03
C GLN A 318 -23.13 6.33 17.01
N VAL A 319 -22.40 5.38 17.57
CA VAL A 319 -22.75 3.95 17.56
C VAL A 319 -23.08 3.41 18.95
N GLY A 320 -22.75 4.14 20.01
CA GLY A 320 -23.07 3.78 21.39
C GLY A 320 -23.16 5.00 22.32
N THR A 321 -23.18 4.72 23.61
CA THR A 321 -23.18 5.71 24.70
C THR A 321 -22.13 5.35 25.75
N THR A 322 -21.67 6.33 26.49
CA THR A 322 -20.85 6.14 27.70
C THR A 322 -21.37 7.05 28.80
N GLU A 323 -21.27 6.58 30.04
CA GLU A 323 -21.61 7.35 31.23
C GLU A 323 -20.41 8.18 31.73
N ASP A 324 -19.19 7.83 31.31
CA ASP A 324 -17.97 8.53 31.72
C ASP A 324 -17.08 8.91 30.53
N ILE A 325 -17.18 10.19 30.15
CA ILE A 325 -16.39 10.79 29.07
C ILE A 325 -14.88 10.79 29.39
N ASN A 326 -14.49 10.74 30.66
CA ASN A 326 -13.09 10.77 31.06
C ASN A 326 -12.35 9.47 30.75
N HIS A 327 -13.08 8.35 30.63
CA HIS A 327 -12.53 7.05 30.28
C HIS A 327 -12.54 6.75 28.77
N LEU A 328 -12.90 7.74 27.94
CA LEU A 328 -12.84 7.59 26.49
C LEU A 328 -11.40 7.60 25.97
N ALA A 329 -11.00 6.46 25.40
CA ALA A 329 -9.78 6.35 24.61
C ALA A 329 -10.05 6.81 23.18
N THR A 330 -9.28 7.80 22.71
CA THR A 330 -9.34 8.26 21.31
C THR A 330 -8.23 7.58 20.51
N GLN A 331 -8.61 6.83 19.48
CA GLN A 331 -7.71 6.07 18.62
C GLN A 331 -7.88 6.55 17.18
N THR A 332 -6.79 6.77 16.45
CA THR A 332 -6.81 7.08 15.03
C THR A 332 -6.19 5.90 14.28
N PHE A 333 -6.98 5.28 13.42
CA PHE A 333 -6.61 4.13 12.61
C PHE A 333 -6.24 4.58 11.21
N PHE A 334 -5.11 4.10 10.71
CA PHE A 334 -4.64 4.24 9.34
C PHE A 334 -4.59 2.84 8.74
N LEU A 335 -5.67 2.43 8.08
CA LEU A 335 -5.77 1.11 7.46
C LEU A 335 -5.08 1.12 6.09
N GLU A 336 -4.28 0.10 5.83
CA GLU A 336 -3.79 -0.19 4.48
C GLU A 336 -4.96 -0.65 3.58
N PRO A 337 -4.82 -0.60 2.25
CA PRO A 337 -5.87 -1.08 1.35
C PRO A 337 -6.09 -2.59 1.56
N VAL A 338 -7.26 -2.95 2.10
CA VAL A 338 -7.61 -4.31 2.54
C VAL A 338 -9.00 -4.67 2.03
N ASP A 339 -9.18 -5.90 1.55
CA ASP A 339 -10.48 -6.42 1.12
C ASP A 339 -11.32 -6.85 2.33
N THR A 340 -11.60 -5.91 3.24
CA THR A 340 -12.53 -6.12 4.35
C THR A 340 -13.37 -4.86 4.59
N PRO A 341 -14.68 -4.99 4.81
CA PRO A 341 -15.52 -3.87 5.21
C PRO A 341 -15.37 -3.53 6.70
N VAL A 342 -14.64 -4.33 7.49
CA VAL A 342 -14.62 -4.23 8.95
C VAL A 342 -13.77 -3.04 9.41
N LEU A 343 -14.33 -2.26 10.35
CA LEU A 343 -13.62 -1.23 11.09
C LEU A 343 -13.22 -1.78 12.46
N PHE A 344 -12.04 -1.38 12.92
CA PHE A 344 -11.41 -1.86 14.14
C PHE A 344 -11.43 -0.80 15.23
N GLY A 345 -11.46 -1.22 16.48
CA GLY A 345 -11.43 -0.32 17.63
C GLY A 345 -11.10 -1.04 18.92
N ALA A 346 -10.75 -0.28 19.95
CA ALA A 346 -10.73 -0.79 21.31
C ALA A 346 -12.16 -1.20 21.75
N PRO A 347 -12.29 -2.08 22.76
CA PRO A 347 -13.59 -2.56 23.23
C PRO A 347 -14.59 -1.43 23.53
N ARG A 348 -15.88 -1.69 23.29
CA ARG A 348 -17.00 -0.73 23.49
C ARG A 348 -16.83 0.60 22.74
N ILE A 349 -16.97 0.54 21.42
CA ILE A 349 -16.93 1.72 20.57
C ILE A 349 -18.20 2.57 20.78
N VAL A 350 -18.01 3.87 21.04
CA VAL A 350 -19.07 4.85 21.28
C VAL A 350 -19.34 5.68 20.03
N ALA A 351 -18.29 6.07 19.31
CA ALA A 351 -18.42 6.83 18.07
C ALA A 351 -17.25 6.58 17.12
N VAL A 352 -17.51 6.77 15.83
CA VAL A 352 -16.52 6.75 14.76
C VAL A 352 -16.57 8.08 14.01
N GLN A 353 -15.42 8.62 13.66
CA GLN A 353 -15.29 9.86 12.90
C GLN A 353 -14.34 9.65 11.71
N GLY A 354 -14.79 9.95 10.50
CA GLY A 354 -13.97 9.81 9.31
C GLY A 354 -14.78 10.04 8.03
N SER A 355 -14.07 10.11 6.90
CA SER A 355 -14.67 10.22 5.56
C SER A 355 -15.18 8.86 5.09
N LEU A 356 -16.13 8.28 5.83
CA LEU A 356 -16.76 7.00 5.53
C LEU A 356 -18.12 7.24 4.88
N PRO A 357 -18.51 6.46 3.85
CA PRO A 357 -19.82 6.64 3.20
C PRO A 357 -20.99 6.31 4.14
N PHE A 358 -20.79 5.31 5.00
CA PHE A 358 -21.73 4.89 6.04
C PHE A 358 -20.97 4.05 7.06
N VAL A 359 -21.57 3.86 8.24
CA VAL A 359 -21.14 2.87 9.23
C VAL A 359 -22.32 1.97 9.56
N GLN A 360 -22.17 0.67 9.33
CA GLN A 360 -23.09 -0.35 9.79
C GLN A 360 -22.60 -0.91 11.11
N ILE A 361 -23.48 -0.96 12.11
CA ILE A 361 -23.21 -1.64 13.38
C ILE A 361 -24.12 -2.85 13.49
N ASP A 362 -23.54 -4.03 13.72
CA ASP A 362 -24.31 -5.24 13.98
C ASP A 362 -24.67 -5.41 15.47
N SER A 363 -25.49 -6.42 15.77
CA SER A 363 -25.94 -6.70 17.15
C SER A 363 -24.82 -7.20 18.05
N GLU A 364 -23.68 -7.58 17.49
CA GLU A 364 -22.47 -7.94 18.21
C GLU A 364 -21.51 -6.74 18.31
N ALA A 365 -21.93 -5.53 17.95
CA ALA A 365 -21.13 -4.30 17.94
C ALA A 365 -19.89 -4.34 17.03
N ALA A 366 -19.88 -5.20 16.00
CA ALA A 366 -18.91 -5.09 14.92
C ALA A 366 -19.30 -3.93 14.01
N LEU A 367 -18.30 -3.16 13.58
CA LEU A 367 -18.50 -2.02 12.69
C LEU A 367 -18.06 -2.37 11.29
N GLN A 368 -18.88 -2.02 10.31
CA GLN A 368 -18.63 -2.27 8.90
C GLN A 368 -18.90 -1.02 8.07
N THR A 369 -18.19 -0.88 6.96
CA THR A 369 -18.42 0.15 5.96
C THR A 369 -18.31 -0.48 4.56
N ARG A 370 -17.93 0.29 3.54
CA ARG A 370 -17.61 -0.28 2.22
C ARG A 370 -16.25 -1.03 2.30
N PRO A 371 -16.03 -2.12 1.56
CA PRO A 371 -14.67 -2.65 1.38
C PRO A 371 -13.72 -1.59 0.81
N HIS A 372 -12.46 -1.60 1.24
CA HIS A 372 -11.46 -0.58 0.93
C HIS A 372 -10.15 -1.18 0.43
N ASP A 373 -10.22 -1.95 -0.66
CA ASP A 373 -9.13 -2.69 -1.27
C ASP A 373 -8.16 -1.84 -2.11
N GLN A 374 -8.54 -0.62 -2.47
CA GLN A 374 -7.73 0.25 -3.35
C GLN A 374 -7.14 1.48 -2.67
N GLU A 375 -7.73 1.93 -1.56
CA GLU A 375 -7.35 3.18 -0.89
C GLU A 375 -7.17 2.97 0.61
N ARG A 376 -6.25 3.74 1.19
CA ARG A 376 -6.08 3.79 2.65
C ARG A 376 -7.26 4.49 3.29
N VAL A 377 -7.73 3.92 4.39
CA VAL A 377 -8.83 4.51 5.16
C VAL A 377 -8.26 5.09 6.45
N VAL A 378 -8.65 6.33 6.74
CA VAL A 378 -8.33 6.96 8.01
C VAL A 378 -9.62 7.27 8.74
N TYR A 379 -9.74 6.75 9.95
CA TYR A 379 -10.86 7.03 10.83
C TYR A 379 -10.41 7.09 12.29
N LYS A 380 -11.15 7.85 13.07
CA LYS A 380 -10.97 8.03 14.50
C LYS A 380 -12.08 7.29 15.22
N VAL A 381 -11.72 6.57 16.27
CA VAL A 381 -12.63 5.79 17.11
C VAL A 381 -12.55 6.30 18.53
N TYR A 382 -13.72 6.47 19.14
CA TYR A 382 -13.88 6.80 20.54
C TYR A 382 -14.42 5.55 21.24
N SER A 383 -13.62 4.95 22.13
CA SER A 383 -14.00 3.73 22.85
C SER A 383 -13.98 3.94 24.36
N ASP A 384 -14.94 3.34 25.04
CA ASP A 384 -14.98 3.25 26.51
C ASP A 384 -14.21 2.01 26.97
N ILE A 385 -12.98 2.21 27.43
CA ILE A 385 -12.09 1.12 27.87
C ILE A 385 -12.33 0.69 29.32
N THR A 386 -13.43 1.13 29.94
CA THR A 386 -13.77 0.76 31.31
C THR A 386 -14.30 -0.67 31.36
N GLU A 387 -13.61 -1.51 32.14
CA GLU A 387 -14.08 -2.85 32.48
C GLU A 387 -14.66 -2.86 33.91
N PRO A 388 -15.75 -3.61 34.16
CA PRO A 388 -16.27 -3.77 35.52
C PRO A 388 -15.22 -4.45 36.43
N PRO A 389 -15.10 -4.04 37.69
CA PRO A 389 -14.13 -4.63 38.61
C PRO A 389 -14.47 -6.12 38.87
N PRO A 390 -13.46 -6.98 39.07
CA PRO A 390 -13.68 -8.40 39.33
C PRO A 390 -14.61 -8.71 40.50
N THR A 391 -14.69 -7.83 41.51
CA THR A 391 -15.61 -7.99 42.65
C THR A 391 -17.08 -7.98 42.23
N VAL A 392 -17.46 -7.13 41.27
CA VAL A 392 -18.83 -7.07 40.71
C VAL A 392 -19.08 -8.27 39.80
N LEU A 393 -18.10 -8.65 38.98
CA LEU A 393 -18.21 -9.81 38.09
C LEU A 393 -18.36 -11.13 38.86
N ARG A 394 -17.76 -11.25 40.05
CA ARG A 394 -17.90 -12.42 40.93
C ARG A 394 -19.27 -12.53 41.60
N SER A 395 -20.01 -11.43 41.74
CA SER A 395 -21.37 -11.43 42.30
C SER A 395 -22.47 -11.63 41.26
N ASP A 396 -22.12 -11.71 39.97
CA ASP A 396 -23.10 -11.87 38.91
C ASP A 396 -23.77 -13.26 38.99
N PRO A 397 -25.12 -13.33 39.03
CA PRO A 397 -25.86 -14.58 39.12
C PRO A 397 -25.82 -15.43 37.84
N LEU A 398 -25.34 -14.88 36.71
CA LEU A 398 -25.40 -15.48 35.38
C LEU A 398 -26.83 -15.86 34.93
N ASP A 399 -27.82 -15.11 35.39
CA ASP A 399 -29.20 -15.26 34.90
C ASP A 399 -29.36 -14.51 33.59
N TYR A 400 -29.35 -15.26 32.48
CA TYR A 400 -29.29 -14.67 31.15
C TYR A 400 -30.68 -14.29 30.63
N PRO A 401 -30.85 -13.07 30.10
CA PRO A 401 -32.09 -12.70 29.42
C PRO A 401 -32.28 -13.57 28.16
N ALA A 402 -33.53 -13.76 27.72
CA ALA A 402 -33.85 -14.64 26.59
C ALA A 402 -33.01 -14.41 25.32
N PRO A 403 -32.66 -13.17 24.91
CA PRO A 403 -31.78 -12.95 23.76
C PRO A 403 -30.36 -13.52 23.94
N ALA A 404 -29.86 -13.61 25.18
CA ALA A 404 -28.52 -14.09 25.50
C ALA A 404 -28.42 -15.63 25.56
N ALA A 405 -29.55 -16.36 25.59
CA ALA A 405 -29.56 -17.83 25.56
C ALA A 405 -28.86 -18.42 24.32
N ARG A 406 -28.75 -17.66 23.22
CA ARG A 406 -28.02 -18.09 22.01
C ARG A 406 -26.53 -18.34 22.26
N TYR A 407 -25.93 -17.59 23.20
CA TYR A 407 -24.52 -17.70 23.56
C TYR A 407 -24.19 -18.93 24.40
N LEU A 408 -25.19 -19.75 24.74
CA LEU A 408 -25.04 -21.04 25.42
C LEU A 408 -25.13 -22.22 24.46
N LYS A 409 -25.58 -22.00 23.22
CA LYS A 409 -25.86 -23.10 22.28
C LYS A 409 -24.57 -23.78 21.84
N LEU A 410 -24.63 -25.11 21.81
CA LEU A 410 -23.62 -25.99 21.23
C LEU A 410 -24.30 -26.99 20.28
N PRO A 411 -23.60 -27.48 19.25
CA PRO A 411 -24.10 -28.57 18.41
C PRO A 411 -24.42 -29.81 19.24
N ALA A 412 -25.51 -30.51 18.91
CA ALA A 412 -25.90 -31.74 19.59
C ALA A 412 -24.82 -32.86 19.49
N ALA A 413 -23.99 -32.81 18.45
CA ALA A 413 -22.91 -33.77 18.21
C ALA A 413 -21.58 -33.41 18.90
N SER A 414 -21.56 -32.42 19.81
CA SER A 414 -20.33 -32.04 20.53
C SER A 414 -19.84 -33.16 21.45
N ASP A 415 -18.52 -33.39 21.51
CA ASP A 415 -17.95 -34.44 22.36
C ASP A 415 -18.24 -34.19 23.87
N PRO A 416 -18.93 -35.12 24.57
CA PRO A 416 -19.30 -34.95 25.97
C PRO A 416 -18.10 -34.88 26.92
N ARG A 417 -16.92 -35.38 26.50
CA ARG A 417 -15.69 -35.29 27.30
C ARG A 417 -15.28 -33.84 27.56
N VAL A 418 -15.65 -32.90 26.68
CA VAL A 418 -15.34 -31.47 26.86
C VAL A 418 -16.06 -30.89 28.08
N ALA A 419 -17.31 -31.27 28.31
CA ALA A 419 -18.08 -30.85 29.49
C ALA A 419 -17.48 -31.40 30.79
N ILE A 420 -17.12 -32.68 30.78
CA ILE A 420 -16.47 -33.34 31.93
C ILE A 420 -15.10 -32.71 32.22
N LEU A 421 -14.33 -32.35 31.19
CA LEU A 421 -13.06 -31.66 31.36
C LEU A 421 -13.26 -30.27 31.99
N ALA A 422 -14.21 -29.49 31.49
CA ALA A 422 -14.51 -28.15 32.00
C ALA A 422 -14.94 -28.18 33.48
N GLU A 423 -15.86 -29.10 33.84
CA GLU A 423 -16.30 -29.29 35.22
C GLU A 423 -15.12 -29.67 36.15
N ASN A 424 -14.24 -30.57 35.70
CA ASN A 424 -13.07 -30.97 36.46
C ASN A 424 -12.10 -29.82 36.70
N VAL A 425 -11.86 -28.97 35.70
CA VAL A 425 -11.00 -27.80 35.80
C VAL A 425 -11.58 -26.79 36.80
N VAL A 426 -12.87 -26.49 36.67
CA VAL A 426 -13.61 -25.59 37.58
C VAL A 426 -13.54 -26.09 39.02
N ARG A 427 -13.83 -27.38 39.24
CA ARG A 427 -13.83 -27.99 40.57
C ARG A 427 -12.45 -27.98 41.21
N ARG A 428 -11.39 -28.31 40.46
CA ARG A 428 -10.00 -28.31 40.97
C ARG A 428 -9.53 -26.90 41.36
N ALA A 429 -9.96 -25.88 40.62
CA ALA A 429 -9.68 -24.49 40.94
C ALA A 429 -10.49 -23.97 42.14
N GLY A 430 -11.50 -24.71 42.61
CA GLY A 430 -12.40 -24.27 43.67
C GLY A 430 -13.28 -23.08 43.26
N ALA A 431 -13.50 -22.88 41.96
CA ALA A 431 -14.22 -21.73 41.44
C ALA A 431 -15.74 -21.87 41.69
N ARG A 432 -16.34 -20.87 42.35
CA ARG A 432 -17.75 -20.91 42.81
C ARG A 432 -18.68 -19.93 42.09
N ASN A 433 -18.14 -19.06 41.24
CA ASN A 433 -18.89 -18.06 40.49
C ASN A 433 -18.42 -18.04 39.02
N GLY A 434 -19.24 -17.46 38.15
CA GLY A 434 -18.99 -17.44 36.70
C GLY A 434 -17.64 -16.84 36.30
N TYR A 435 -17.24 -15.74 36.94
CA TYR A 435 -15.97 -15.08 36.66
C TYR A 435 -14.77 -15.96 36.98
N ASP A 436 -14.73 -16.55 38.18
CA ASP A 436 -13.63 -17.41 38.60
C ASP A 436 -13.64 -18.75 37.82
N GLN A 437 -14.81 -19.24 37.40
CA GLN A 437 -14.91 -20.41 36.50
C GLN A 437 -14.28 -20.11 35.13
N ALA A 438 -14.60 -18.94 34.55
CA ALA A 438 -14.00 -18.52 33.29
C ALA A 438 -12.49 -18.33 33.41
N ARG A 439 -12.01 -17.72 34.51
CA ARG A 439 -10.59 -17.55 34.78
C ARG A 439 -9.86 -18.89 34.98
N ALA A 440 -10.50 -19.87 35.63
CA ALA A 440 -9.94 -21.21 35.82
C ALA A 440 -9.73 -21.94 34.49
N ILE A 441 -10.75 -21.91 33.62
CA ILE A 441 -10.66 -22.52 32.27
C ILE A 441 -9.59 -21.81 31.43
N GLU A 442 -9.58 -20.48 31.45
CA GLU A 442 -8.58 -19.67 30.74
C GLU A 442 -7.15 -20.04 31.15
N THR A 443 -6.92 -20.14 32.47
CA THR A 443 -5.60 -20.48 33.04
C THR A 443 -5.21 -21.91 32.72
N TYR A 444 -6.13 -22.86 32.84
CA TYR A 444 -5.89 -24.26 32.50
C TYR A 444 -5.44 -24.44 31.04
N LEU A 445 -6.14 -23.80 30.10
CA LEU A 445 -5.78 -23.87 28.68
C LEU A 445 -4.43 -23.20 28.44
N ARG A 446 -4.20 -22.01 29.01
CA ARG A 446 -2.95 -21.27 28.88
C ARG A 446 -1.73 -22.06 29.37
N ASP A 447 -1.87 -22.80 30.47
CA ASP A 447 -0.75 -23.42 31.16
C ASP A 447 -0.54 -24.90 30.76
N SER A 448 -1.58 -25.58 30.24
CA SER A 448 -1.56 -27.03 29.98
C SER A 448 -1.39 -27.43 28.50
N TYR A 449 -1.31 -26.45 27.60
CA TYR A 449 -1.31 -26.65 26.14
C TYR A 449 -0.23 -25.78 25.47
N ALA A 450 0.32 -26.26 24.35
CA ALA A 450 1.35 -25.53 23.62
C ALA A 450 0.76 -24.65 22.49
N TYR A 451 1.45 -23.57 22.16
CA TYR A 451 1.11 -22.75 20.99
C TYR A 451 1.88 -23.24 19.75
N SER A 452 1.20 -23.42 18.63
CA SER A 452 1.78 -23.83 17.36
C SER A 452 0.97 -23.30 16.18
N LEU A 453 1.67 -22.81 15.14
CA LEU A 453 1.07 -22.49 13.83
C LEU A 453 1.03 -23.70 12.88
N ASP A 454 1.72 -24.79 13.23
CA ASP A 454 1.65 -26.06 12.48
C ASP A 454 0.34 -26.78 12.83
N LEU A 455 -0.60 -26.73 11.88
CA LEU A 455 -1.97 -27.25 12.00
C LEU A 455 -1.97 -28.78 11.98
N LYS A 456 -1.98 -29.39 13.16
CA LYS A 456 -2.08 -30.85 13.32
C LYS A 456 -3.46 -31.34 13.77
N ALA A 457 -4.26 -30.45 14.35
CA ALA A 457 -5.60 -30.79 14.83
C ALA A 457 -6.61 -30.81 13.68
N GLY A 458 -7.30 -31.93 13.51
CA GLY A 458 -8.22 -32.15 12.39
C GLY A 458 -9.15 -33.34 12.62
N GLY A 459 -10.18 -33.46 11.79
CA GLY A 459 -11.13 -34.57 11.84
C GLY A 459 -12.59 -34.15 12.07
N PRO A 460 -13.44 -35.06 12.59
CA PRO A 460 -14.87 -34.79 12.79
C PRO A 460 -15.16 -33.74 13.87
N ASP A 461 -14.41 -33.73 14.97
CA ASP A 461 -14.50 -32.75 16.07
C ASP A 461 -13.10 -32.15 16.35
N PRO A 462 -12.76 -31.01 15.73
CA PRO A 462 -11.45 -30.38 15.87
C PRO A 462 -11.19 -29.85 17.29
N VAL A 463 -12.23 -29.58 18.08
CA VAL A 463 -12.08 -29.07 19.46
C VAL A 463 -11.69 -30.22 20.38
N ALA A 464 -12.37 -31.36 20.27
CA ALA A 464 -12.02 -32.56 21.02
C ALA A 464 -10.61 -33.05 20.67
N ASP A 465 -10.25 -33.05 19.38
CA ASP A 465 -8.93 -33.46 18.93
C ASP A 465 -7.81 -32.56 19.50
N PHE A 466 -8.01 -31.25 19.49
CA PHE A 466 -7.12 -30.29 20.14
C PHE A 466 -7.01 -30.55 21.65
N LEU A 467 -8.13 -30.74 22.35
CA LEU A 467 -8.16 -30.87 23.81
C LEU A 467 -7.53 -32.17 24.32
N PHE A 468 -7.71 -33.28 23.62
CA PHE A 468 -7.39 -34.62 24.12
C PHE A 468 -6.22 -35.31 23.40
N ASN A 469 -5.98 -34.99 22.13
CA ASN A 469 -4.97 -35.70 21.32
C ASN A 469 -3.76 -34.81 21.03
N VAL A 470 -3.97 -33.68 20.35
CA VAL A 470 -2.87 -32.85 19.82
C VAL A 470 -2.27 -31.95 20.90
N ARG A 471 -3.11 -31.37 21.76
CA ARG A 471 -2.74 -30.47 22.86
C ARG A 471 -1.83 -29.29 22.46
N SER A 472 -1.91 -28.89 21.20
CA SER A 472 -1.15 -27.80 20.59
C SER A 472 -1.93 -27.18 19.44
N GLY A 473 -1.91 -25.85 19.31
CA GLY A 473 -2.65 -25.13 18.26
C GLY A 473 -2.43 -23.63 18.31
N HIS A 474 -3.10 -22.87 17.44
CA HIS A 474 -3.04 -21.40 17.46
C HIS A 474 -4.30 -20.79 18.10
N CYS A 475 -4.37 -19.46 18.16
CA CYS A 475 -5.37 -18.71 18.94
C CYS A 475 -6.83 -19.15 18.71
N GLU A 476 -7.25 -19.48 17.49
CA GLU A 476 -8.62 -19.95 17.20
C GLU A 476 -9.00 -21.23 17.95
N TYR A 477 -8.09 -22.22 18.04
CA TYR A 477 -8.35 -23.46 18.78
C TYR A 477 -8.48 -23.19 20.27
N PHE A 478 -7.60 -22.35 20.81
CA PHE A 478 -7.65 -21.93 22.21
C PHE A 478 -8.95 -21.18 22.54
N ALA A 479 -9.29 -20.17 21.75
CA ALA A 479 -10.51 -19.37 21.93
C ALA A 479 -11.76 -20.24 21.81
N THR A 480 -11.81 -21.11 20.79
CA THR A 480 -12.94 -22.01 20.58
C THR A 480 -13.07 -23.04 21.68
N ALA A 481 -11.98 -23.69 22.09
CA ALA A 481 -12.00 -24.65 23.18
C ALA A 481 -12.49 -24.00 24.47
N MET A 482 -12.01 -22.80 24.79
CA MET A 482 -12.50 -22.04 25.95
C MET A 482 -13.99 -21.72 25.82
N ALA A 483 -14.44 -21.17 24.70
CA ALA A 483 -15.84 -20.82 24.50
C ALA A 483 -16.76 -22.06 24.62
N VAL A 484 -16.38 -23.19 24.04
CA VAL A 484 -17.12 -24.45 24.17
C VAL A 484 -17.13 -24.93 25.61
N MET A 485 -15.98 -24.97 26.29
CA MET A 485 -15.89 -25.36 27.71
C MET A 485 -16.79 -24.48 28.59
N LEU A 486 -16.76 -23.15 28.40
CA LEU A 486 -17.63 -22.21 29.11
C LEU A 486 -19.12 -22.51 28.90
N ARG A 487 -19.53 -22.72 27.64
CA ARG A 487 -20.93 -23.01 27.30
C ARG A 487 -21.42 -24.30 27.95
N THR A 488 -20.56 -25.32 28.09
CA THR A 488 -20.92 -26.56 28.82
C THR A 488 -21.15 -26.32 30.32
N GLN A 489 -20.59 -25.25 30.88
CA GLN A 489 -20.78 -24.85 32.28
C GLN A 489 -21.92 -23.83 32.44
N GLY A 490 -22.71 -23.58 31.38
CA GLY A 490 -23.78 -22.58 31.42
C GLY A 490 -23.27 -21.15 31.40
N ILE A 491 -22.05 -20.89 30.94
CA ILE A 491 -21.50 -19.53 30.84
C ILE A 491 -21.64 -19.01 29.40
N ALA A 492 -22.39 -17.92 29.23
CA ALA A 492 -22.62 -17.30 27.93
C ALA A 492 -21.33 -16.69 27.40
N SER A 493 -20.89 -17.16 26.24
CA SER A 493 -19.63 -16.75 25.63
C SER A 493 -19.76 -16.53 24.13
N ARG A 494 -18.85 -15.76 23.54
CA ARG A 494 -18.68 -15.60 22.08
C ARG A 494 -17.22 -15.52 21.72
N VAL A 495 -16.88 -15.84 20.48
CA VAL A 495 -15.51 -15.70 19.96
C VAL A 495 -15.38 -14.38 19.23
N VAL A 496 -14.25 -13.72 19.40
CA VAL A 496 -13.94 -12.44 18.77
C VAL A 496 -12.66 -12.57 17.98
N ASN A 497 -12.68 -12.09 16.74
CA ASN A 497 -11.53 -11.97 15.87
C ASN A 497 -11.14 -10.50 15.74
N GLY A 498 -9.86 -10.24 15.86
CA GLY A 498 -9.29 -8.90 15.90
C GLY A 498 -7.78 -8.95 15.76
N PHE A 499 -7.10 -7.98 16.35
CA PHE A 499 -5.65 -7.93 16.41
C PHE A 499 -5.18 -7.63 17.83
N LEU A 500 -3.99 -8.12 18.16
CA LEU A 500 -3.21 -7.61 19.28
C LEU A 500 -2.73 -6.17 18.99
N PRO A 501 -2.26 -5.42 19.99
CA PRO A 501 -1.84 -4.03 19.82
C PRO A 501 -0.80 -3.77 18.74
N GLY A 502 -0.01 -4.79 18.38
CA GLY A 502 1.14 -4.66 17.47
C GLY A 502 2.38 -4.11 18.17
N GLU A 503 3.36 -3.68 17.39
CA GLU A 503 4.62 -3.11 17.86
C GLU A 503 4.52 -1.58 17.98
N TYR A 504 4.89 -1.01 19.14
CA TYR A 504 4.91 0.44 19.30
C TYR A 504 6.18 1.04 18.68
N ASN A 505 6.01 1.98 17.75
CA ASN A 505 7.09 2.75 17.17
C ASN A 505 7.14 4.13 17.82
N GLU A 506 8.16 4.37 18.64
CA GLU A 506 8.36 5.64 19.36
C GLU A 506 8.58 6.83 18.40
N ALA A 507 9.28 6.63 17.28
CA ALA A 507 9.56 7.69 16.32
C ALA A 507 8.30 8.15 15.58
N ALA A 508 7.36 7.23 15.31
CA ALA A 508 6.08 7.52 14.68
C ALA A 508 4.98 7.88 15.70
N GLY A 509 5.17 7.58 16.98
CA GLY A 509 4.17 7.74 18.02
C GLY A 509 2.92 6.87 17.80
N ALA A 510 3.07 5.72 17.14
CA ALA A 510 1.96 4.86 16.72
C ALA A 510 2.33 3.37 16.82
N TYR A 511 1.31 2.53 16.97
CA TYR A 511 1.43 1.09 16.86
C TYR A 511 1.42 0.66 15.40
N THR A 512 2.33 -0.21 15.01
CA THR A 512 2.32 -0.91 13.73
C THR A 512 1.71 -2.28 13.95
N VAL A 513 0.54 -2.50 13.37
CA VAL A 513 -0.21 -3.77 13.45
C VAL A 513 -0.05 -4.50 12.13
N ARG A 514 0.41 -5.74 12.20
CA ARG A 514 0.67 -6.61 11.04
C ARG A 514 -0.38 -7.71 10.95
N GLN A 515 -0.46 -8.38 9.81
CA GLN A 515 -1.30 -9.57 9.66
C GLN A 515 -0.96 -10.65 10.71
N SER A 516 0.33 -10.80 11.04
CA SER A 516 0.78 -11.70 12.11
C SER A 516 0.27 -11.35 13.52
N ASP A 517 -0.23 -10.14 13.73
CA ASP A 517 -0.86 -9.73 14.98
C ASP A 517 -2.35 -10.12 15.07
N ALA A 518 -2.95 -10.66 14.00
CA ALA A 518 -4.33 -11.17 14.01
C ALA A 518 -4.54 -12.11 15.18
N HIS A 519 -5.67 -12.06 15.88
CA HIS A 519 -5.83 -12.83 17.11
C HIS A 519 -7.29 -13.12 17.41
N SER A 520 -7.53 -14.28 18.01
CA SER A 520 -8.85 -14.70 18.46
C SER A 520 -8.87 -14.84 19.97
N TRP A 521 -9.94 -14.34 20.59
CA TRP A 521 -10.17 -14.44 22.03
C TRP A 521 -11.65 -14.70 22.33
N VAL A 522 -11.98 -14.82 23.62
CA VAL A 522 -13.33 -15.07 24.09
C VAL A 522 -13.85 -13.87 24.85
N GLU A 523 -15.12 -13.52 24.65
CA GLU A 523 -15.83 -12.60 25.52
C GLU A 523 -16.91 -13.37 26.28
N VAL A 524 -17.03 -13.11 27.58
CA VAL A 524 -18.07 -13.67 28.47
C VAL A 524 -19.06 -12.57 28.82
N TYR A 525 -20.35 -12.89 28.74
CA TYR A 525 -21.41 -11.94 29.06
C TYR A 525 -21.78 -11.99 30.54
N PHE A 526 -21.82 -10.82 31.17
CA PHE A 526 -22.23 -10.61 32.56
C PHE A 526 -23.53 -9.79 32.58
N PRO A 527 -24.69 -10.43 32.84
CA PRO A 527 -26.00 -9.78 32.82
C PRO A 527 -26.15 -8.60 33.79
N GLN A 528 -25.57 -8.68 34.99
CA GLN A 528 -25.79 -7.68 36.04
C GLN A 528 -25.28 -6.30 35.60
N THR A 529 -24.15 -6.26 34.93
CA THR A 529 -23.52 -5.03 34.39
C THR A 529 -23.80 -4.83 32.90
N ASN A 530 -24.55 -5.73 32.27
CA ASN A 530 -24.80 -5.78 30.83
C ASN A 530 -23.50 -5.63 30.01
N SER A 531 -22.45 -6.35 30.40
CA SER A 531 -21.09 -6.15 29.86
C SER A 531 -20.50 -7.44 29.30
N TRP A 532 -19.73 -7.30 28.23
CA TRP A 532 -18.86 -8.35 27.71
C TRP A 532 -17.44 -8.16 28.23
N VAL A 533 -16.89 -9.18 28.88
CA VAL A 533 -15.54 -9.15 29.46
C VAL A 533 -14.63 -10.10 28.71
N THR A 534 -13.43 -9.63 28.35
CA THR A 534 -12.48 -10.40 27.55
C THR A 534 -11.70 -11.42 28.38
N PHE A 535 -11.60 -12.63 27.86
CA PHE A 535 -10.71 -13.68 28.33
C PHE A 535 -9.90 -14.23 27.15
N ASP A 536 -8.63 -14.45 27.39
CA ASP A 536 -7.69 -14.93 26.38
C ASP A 536 -7.03 -16.20 26.90
N PRO A 537 -7.36 -17.38 26.34
CA PRO A 537 -6.78 -18.65 26.73
C PRO A 537 -5.42 -18.95 26.06
N THR A 538 -4.94 -18.09 25.16
CA THR A 538 -3.73 -18.36 24.35
C THR A 538 -2.46 -18.30 25.20
N PRO A 539 -1.50 -19.25 25.14
CA PRO A 539 -0.25 -19.16 25.89
C PRO A 539 0.55 -17.87 25.55
N PRO A 540 1.43 -17.37 26.45
CA PRO A 540 2.22 -16.16 26.20
C PRO A 540 2.99 -16.19 24.87
N ALA A 541 3.52 -17.36 24.46
CA ALA A 541 4.22 -17.55 23.19
C ALA A 541 3.37 -17.22 21.95
N GLY A 542 2.04 -17.29 22.06
CA GLY A 542 1.11 -16.89 21.00
C GLY A 542 0.62 -15.45 21.09
N ARG A 543 0.99 -14.71 22.14
CA ARG A 543 0.57 -13.32 22.41
C ARG A 543 1.69 -12.29 22.25
N THR A 544 2.94 -12.72 22.12
CA THR A 544 4.06 -11.83 21.85
C THR A 544 4.07 -11.43 20.38
N SER A 545 3.96 -10.14 20.08
CA SER A 545 4.44 -9.64 18.78
C SER A 545 5.94 -9.97 18.69
N ARG A 546 6.42 -10.37 17.51
CA ARG A 546 7.85 -10.60 17.30
C ARG A 546 8.57 -9.27 17.48
N ALA A 547 9.04 -8.98 18.69
CA ALA A 547 9.89 -7.82 18.95
C ALA A 547 11.15 -7.97 18.09
N ARG A 548 11.27 -7.15 17.03
CA ARG A 548 12.47 -7.14 16.20
C ARG A 548 13.39 -6.02 16.67
N SER A 549 14.35 -6.38 17.51
CA SER A 549 15.50 -5.53 17.78
C SER A 549 16.40 -5.48 16.54
N GLY A 550 16.34 -4.40 15.76
CA GLY A 550 17.23 -4.15 14.63
C GLY A 550 16.80 -2.95 13.78
N LEU A 551 17.73 -2.42 12.95
CA LEU A 551 17.52 -1.27 12.05
C LEU A 551 16.28 -1.38 11.14
N ALA A 552 15.77 -2.60 10.91
CA ALA A 552 14.55 -2.86 10.13
C ALA A 552 13.23 -2.62 10.91
N GLY A 553 13.27 -2.49 12.24
CA GLY A 553 12.12 -2.11 13.07
C GLY A 553 12.00 -0.61 13.32
N GLN A 554 13.05 0.16 13.00
CA GLN A 554 13.11 1.62 13.21
C GLN A 554 12.81 2.44 11.94
N LEU A 555 12.68 1.79 10.78
CA LEU A 555 12.32 2.38 9.49
C LEU A 555 10.91 1.93 9.09
#